data_AF-A0AAE3KPX5-F1
#
_entry.id   AF-A0AAE3KPX5-F1
#
_cell.length_a   1.000
_cell.length_b   1.000
_cell.length_c   1.000
_cell.angle_alpha   90.00
_cell.angle_beta   90.00
_cell.angle_gamma   90.00
#
_symmetry.space_group_name_H-M   'P 1'
#
loop_
_entity.id
_entity.type
_entity.pdbx_description
1 polymer ?
#
loop_
_entity_poly.entity_id
_entity_poly.type
_entity_poly.pdbx_seq_one_letter_code
_entity_poly.pdbx_strand_id
1 'polypeptide(L)' 'MTAMRTFRWLPVDERRHAIPGDVHGHGAPVTTLCGHETTIPDHEPTKYEWLWKTCWDCYEKARDFVHIGLAPLPGEHR' A
#
# COMPACT_ATOMS: atom_id res chain seq x y z
N MET A 1 10.52 -13.14 19.39
CA MET A 1 10.42 -11.75 18.89
C MET A 1 9.43 -11.77 17.74
N THR A 2 8.23 -11.22 17.92
CA THR A 2 7.27 -11.11 16.83
C THR A 2 7.74 -9.95 15.95
N ALA A 3 8.13 -10.21 14.71
CA ALA A 3 8.43 -9.14 13.76
C ALA A 3 7.20 -8.22 13.67
N MET A 4 7.39 -6.91 13.84
CA MET A 4 6.31 -5.94 13.63
C MET A 4 5.83 -6.06 12.19
N ARG A 5 4.54 -6.37 12.02
CA ARG A 5 3.92 -6.43 10.69
C ARG A 5 3.64 -5.01 10.23
N THR A 6 4.23 -4.60 9.10
CA THR A 6 4.05 -3.26 8.53
C THR A 6 3.12 -3.29 7.33
N PHE A 7 2.51 -2.16 7.02
CA PHE A 7 1.70 -1.98 5.81
C PHE A 7 1.87 -0.58 5.22
N ARG A 8 1.54 -0.44 3.94
CA ARG A 8 1.38 0.87 3.27
C ARG A 8 0.10 0.88 2.46
N TRP A 9 -0.44 2.08 2.24
CA TRP A 9 -1.58 2.28 1.35
C TRP A 9 -1.15 2.26 -0.11
N LEU A 10 -1.93 1.57 -0.94
CA LEU A 10 -1.79 1.51 -2.39
C LEU A 10 -3.14 1.82 -3.03
N PRO A 11 -3.28 2.95 -3.76
CA PRO A 11 -4.39 3.18 -4.65
C PRO A 11 -4.29 2.24 -5.87
N VAL A 12 -5.28 1.37 -6.03
CA VAL A 12 -5.39 0.43 -7.14
C VAL A 12 -6.85 -0.05 -7.23
N ASP A 13 -7.32 -0.38 -8.42
CA ASP A 13 -8.69 -0.89 -8.63
C ASP A 13 -9.79 0.00 -8.01
N GLU A 14 -9.66 1.32 -8.23
CA GLU A 14 -10.59 2.36 -7.78
C GLU A 14 -10.76 2.46 -6.25
N ARG A 15 -9.85 1.85 -5.50
CA ARG A 15 -9.86 1.83 -4.03
C ARG A 15 -8.46 2.04 -3.48
N ARG A 16 -8.38 2.36 -2.18
CA ARG A 16 -7.11 2.29 -1.44
C ARG A 16 -7.04 0.99 -0.67
N HIS A 17 -6.11 0.13 -1.07
CA HIS A 17 -5.82 -1.15 -0.43
C HIS A 17 -4.60 -1.02 0.49
N ALA A 18 -4.58 -1.81 1.56
CA ALA A 18 -3.39 -1.98 2.38
C ALA A 18 -2.58 -3.15 1.79
N ILE A 19 -1.29 -2.93 1.55
CA ILE A 19 -0.35 -3.97 1.11
C ILE A 19 0.76 -4.15 2.16
N PRO A 20 1.44 -5.32 2.21
CA PRO A 20 2.61 -5.51 3.06
C PRO A 20 3.65 -4.40 2.84
N GLY A 21 4.20 -3.87 3.93
CA GLY A 21 5.07 -2.69 3.88
C GLY A 21 6.40 -2.92 3.16
N ASP A 22 6.86 -4.16 3.08
CA ASP A 22 8.11 -4.58 2.44
C ASP A 22 7.99 -4.83 0.93
N VAL A 23 6.78 -4.74 0.36
CA VAL A 23 6.57 -4.91 -1.08
C VAL A 23 6.73 -3.57 -1.81
N HIS A 24 7.65 -3.55 -2.76
CA HIS A 24 8.04 -2.38 -3.55
C HIS A 24 8.27 -2.75 -5.02
N GLY A 25 8.35 -1.72 -5.87
CA GLY A 25 8.64 -1.86 -7.29
C GLY A 25 7.39 -1.85 -8.15
N HIS A 26 7.40 -1.05 -9.20
CA HIS A 26 6.40 -1.04 -10.26
C HIS A 26 6.27 -2.43 -10.89
N GLY A 27 5.04 -2.86 -11.16
CA GLY A 27 4.72 -4.17 -11.74
C GLY A 27 4.86 -5.35 -10.78
N ALA A 28 5.32 -5.13 -9.54
CA ALA A 28 5.47 -6.21 -8.57
C ALA A 28 4.10 -6.80 -8.20
N PRO A 29 3.92 -8.13 -8.25
CA PRO A 29 2.70 -8.77 -7.78
C PRO A 29 2.59 -8.60 -6.26
N VAL A 30 1.38 -8.34 -5.77
CA VAL A 30 1.13 -8.14 -4.35
C VAL A 30 -0.24 -8.67 -3.97
N THR A 31 -0.30 -9.34 -2.82
CA THR A 31 -1.56 -9.67 -2.16
C THR A 31 -1.85 -8.60 -1.13
N THR A 32 -2.95 -7.88 -1.32
CA THR A 32 -3.45 -6.91 -0.34
C THR A 32 -3.84 -7.61 0.97
N LEU A 33 -3.97 -6.85 2.06
CA LEU A 33 -4.43 -7.42 3.34
C LEU A 33 -5.83 -8.03 3.23
N CYS A 34 -6.71 -7.50 2.37
CA CYS A 34 -8.03 -8.10 2.15
C CYS A 34 -7.98 -9.43 1.38
N GLY A 35 -6.82 -9.83 0.84
CA GLY A 35 -6.65 -11.06 0.07
C GLY A 35 -6.84 -10.87 -1.44
N HIS A 36 -7.05 -9.63 -1.89
CA HIS A 36 -7.11 -9.30 -3.31
C HIS A 36 -5.71 -9.32 -3.91
N GLU A 37 -5.53 -10.08 -5.00
CA GLU A 37 -4.29 -10.16 -5.77
C GLU A 37 -4.28 -9.06 -6.83
N THR A 38 -3.20 -8.29 -6.87
CA THR A 38 -3.03 -7.17 -7.80
C THR A 38 -1.55 -6.94 -8.08
N THR A 39 -1.22 -5.91 -8.85
CA THR A 39 0.15 -5.46 -9.07
C THR A 39 0.31 -4.02 -8.58
N ILE A 40 1.53 -3.66 -8.17
CA ILE A 40 1.86 -2.25 -7.98
C ILE A 40 1.79 -1.56 -9.34
N PRO A 41 0.97 -0.50 -9.51
CA PRO A 41 0.84 0.19 -10.79
C PRO A 41 2.20 0.71 -11.27
N ASP A 42 2.40 0.74 -12.59
CA ASP A 42 3.63 1.23 -13.22
C ASP A 42 3.77 2.78 -13.21
N HIS A 43 2.80 3.46 -12.59
CA HIS A 43 2.79 4.89 -12.38
C HIS A 43 2.74 5.24 -10.89
N GLU A 44 3.20 6.44 -10.56
CA GLU A 44 2.94 7.00 -9.24
C GLU A 44 1.45 7.35 -9.09
N PRO A 45 0.80 6.95 -7.98
CA PRO A 45 -0.58 7.31 -7.76
C PRO A 45 -0.77 8.83 -7.69
N THR A 46 -1.66 9.34 -8.52
CA THR A 46 -2.07 10.73 -8.59
C THR A 46 -2.78 11.18 -7.32
N LYS A 47 -2.88 12.50 -7.11
CA LYS A 47 -3.64 13.09 -5.99
C LYS A 47 -5.09 12.64 -5.95
N TYR A 48 -5.71 12.39 -7.11
CA TYR A 48 -7.11 11.93 -7.19
C TYR A 48 -7.25 10.46 -6.77
N GLU A 49 -6.29 9.60 -7.13
CA GLU A 49 -6.28 8.20 -6.71
C GLU A 49 -6.13 8.08 -5.18
N TRP A 50 -5.38 8.99 -4.55
CA TRP A 50 -5.30 9.06 -3.09
C TRP A 50 -6.61 9.49 -2.40
N LEU A 51 -7.57 10.05 -3.13
CA LEU A 51 -8.91 10.39 -2.62
C LEU A 51 -9.92 9.24 -2.78
N TRP A 52 -9.54 8.14 -3.43
CA TRP A 52 -10.42 6.99 -3.56
C TRP A 52 -10.83 6.41 -2.20
N LYS A 53 -12.01 5.78 -2.19
CA LYS A 53 -12.53 5.13 -0.98
C LYS A 53 -11.55 4.05 -0.53
N THR A 54 -11.28 4.01 0.77
CA THR A 54 -10.50 2.92 1.35
C THR A 54 -11.29 1.61 1.26
N CYS A 55 -10.63 0.52 0.88
CA CYS A 55 -11.20 -0.81 1.01
C CYS A 55 -11.46 -1.11 2.50
N TRP A 56 -12.71 -1.39 2.86
CA TRP A 56 -13.12 -1.56 4.26
C TRP A 56 -12.39 -2.75 4.92
N ASP A 57 -12.25 -3.86 4.22
CA ASP A 57 -11.56 -5.04 4.75
C ASP A 57 -10.06 -4.80 4.97
N CYS A 58 -9.43 -4.01 4.09
CA CYS A 58 -8.05 -3.56 4.29
C CYS A 58 -7.95 -2.60 5.48
N TYR A 59 -8.92 -1.70 5.64
CA TYR A 59 -8.97 -0.77 6.77
C TYR A 59 -9.05 -1.50 8.10
N GLU A 60 -9.95 -2.48 8.23
CA GLU A 60 -10.09 -3.29 9.45
C GLU A 60 -8.82 -4.09 9.75
N LYS A 61 -8.26 -4.80 8.75
CA LYS A 61 -7.05 -5.60 8.95
C LYS A 61 -5.82 -4.76 9.26
N ALA A 62 -5.69 -3.58 8.67
CA ALA A 62 -4.56 -2.68 8.89
C ALA A 62 -4.41 -2.21 10.34
N ARG A 63 -5.46 -2.34 11.17
CA ARG A 63 -5.43 -2.01 12.60
C ARG A 63 -4.44 -2.88 13.39
N ASP A 64 -4.12 -4.07 12.87
CA ASP A 64 -3.16 -5.00 13.47
C ASP A 64 -1.72 -4.77 12.95
N PHE A 65 -1.50 -3.76 12.12
CA PHE A 65 -0.24 -3.50 11.43
C PHE A 65 0.24 -2.07 11.69
N VAL A 66 1.55 -1.86 11.55
CA VAL A 66 2.18 -0.55 11.66
C VAL A 66 2.21 0.12 10.29
N HIS A 67 1.57 1.26 10.16
CA HIS A 67 1.61 2.03 8.92
C HIS A 67 3.02 2.58 8.70
N ILE A 68 3.62 2.26 7.55
CA ILE A 68 4.81 2.93 7.07
C ILE A 68 4.42 3.88 5.95
N GLY A 69 4.63 5.17 6.19
CA GLY A 69 4.54 6.15 5.11
C GLY A 69 5.73 5.95 4.18
N LEU A 70 5.50 5.97 2.87
CA LEU A 70 6.58 6.23 1.91
C LEU A 70 7.00 7.69 2.08
N ALA A 71 7.77 7.99 3.12
CA ALA A 71 8.65 9.15 3.00
C ALA A 71 9.64 8.80 1.88
N PRO A 72 9.95 9.73 0.95
CA PRO A 72 11.10 9.52 0.10
C PRO A 72 12.30 9.22 1.01
N LEU A 73 13.09 8.22 0.64
CA LEU A 73 14.39 8.04 1.30
C LEU A 73 15.13 9.39 1.21
N PRO A 74 15.84 9.83 2.27
CA PRO A 74 16.63 11.05 2.18
C PRO A 74 17.60 10.92 0.99
N GLY A 75 17.36 11.68 -0.09
CA GLY A 75 18.20 11.67 -1.30
C GLY A 75 17.46 11.51 -2.63
N GLU A 76 16.18 11.16 -2.65
CA GLU A 76 15.44 10.95 -3.91
C GLU A 76 14.52 12.15 -4.22
N HIS A 77 15.13 13.21 -4.74
CA HIS A 77 14.44 14.25 -5.50
C HIS A 77 15.01 14.24 -6.91
N ARG A 78 14.24 13.77 -7.88
CA ARG A 78 14.53 13.98 -9.30
C ARG A 78 13.29 14.45 -10.02
#